data_AF-X1D616-F1
#
_entry.id   AF-X1D616-F1
#
_cell.length_a   1.000
_cell.length_b   1.000
_cell.length_c   1.000
_cell.angle_alpha   90.00
_cell.angle_beta   90.00
_cell.angle_gamma   90.00
#
_symmetry.space_group_name_H-M   'P 1'
#
loop_
_entity.id
_entity.type
_entity.pdbx_description
1 polymer ?
#
loop_
_entity_poly.entity_id
_entity_poly.type
_entity_poly.pdbx_seq_one_letter_code
_entity_poly.pdbx_strand_id
1 'polypeptide(L)'
;MKNKSKVSAIMANYNKAEYLPEAIESILSQTHANLELIIIDDCSTDGSKKIIESYASKDCRIYPIFNNKNEGPPVSRNKGLKIASGKYIAILDSDDIALPRRLDIQYNFLEKHPEFFLVGGGAIDINEDGKEIRVNRPIANEIKLRKS
;
A
#
# COMPACT_ATOMS: atom_id res chain seq x y z
N MET A 1 -6.78 -17.09 12.06
CA MET A 1 -8.14 -16.61 11.69
C MET A 1 -7.99 -15.18 11.18
N LYS A 2 -8.52 -14.84 9.99
CA LYS A 2 -8.48 -13.45 9.49
C LYS A 2 -9.41 -12.58 10.35
N ASN A 3 -8.93 -11.43 10.82
CA ASN A 3 -9.77 -10.47 11.53
C ASN A 3 -10.67 -9.76 10.50
N LYS A 4 -12.00 -9.89 10.66
CA LYS A 4 -12.99 -9.48 9.65
C LYS A 4 -12.95 -7.98 9.30
N SER A 5 -12.36 -7.12 10.13
CA SER A 5 -12.22 -5.68 9.85
C SER A 5 -10.80 -5.21 9.57
N LYS A 6 -9.79 -6.09 9.59
CA LYS A 6 -8.39 -5.68 9.40
C LYS A 6 -8.05 -5.56 7.92
N VAL A 7 -7.33 -4.50 7.54
CA VAL A 7 -6.71 -4.35 6.21
C VAL A 7 -5.21 -4.60 6.31
N SER A 8 -4.64 -5.39 5.40
CA SER A 8 -3.18 -5.52 5.25
C SER A 8 -2.72 -4.63 4.11
N ALA A 9 -2.03 -3.54 4.43
CA ALA A 9 -1.33 -2.72 3.45
C ALA A 9 0.03 -3.38 3.15
N ILE A 10 0.36 -3.59 1.88
CA ILE A 10 1.62 -4.17 1.42
C ILE A 10 2.35 -3.13 0.59
N MET A 11 3.59 -2.85 1.00
CA MET A 11 4.49 -1.89 0.37
C MET A 11 5.80 -2.59 0.03
N ALA A 12 6.16 -2.61 -1.25
CA ALA A 12 7.49 -3.03 -1.68
C ALA A 12 8.35 -1.78 -1.87
N ASN A 13 9.57 -1.82 -1.36
CA ASN A 13 10.51 -0.70 -1.39
C ASN A 13 11.83 -1.15 -2.02
N TYR A 14 12.36 -0.38 -2.97
CA TYR A 14 13.72 -0.53 -3.47
C TYR A 14 14.30 0.84 -3.81
N ASN A 15 15.25 1.29 -3.01
CA ASN A 15 15.93 2.57 -3.17
C ASN A 15 14.96 3.79 -3.27
N LYS A 16 14.02 3.90 -2.33
CA LYS A 16 13.06 5.02 -2.23
C LYS A 16 13.07 5.70 -0.86
N ALA A 17 14.22 5.73 -0.18
CA ALA A 17 14.39 6.31 1.15
C ALA A 17 13.89 7.76 1.26
N GLU A 18 13.97 8.54 0.19
CA GLU A 18 13.49 9.92 0.13
C GLU A 18 11.97 10.02 0.34
N TYR A 19 11.18 9.15 -0.32
CA TYR A 19 9.71 9.21 -0.31
C TYR A 19 9.08 8.29 0.75
N LEU A 20 9.84 7.30 1.21
CA LEU A 20 9.37 6.24 2.09
C LEU A 20 8.72 6.75 3.39
N PRO A 21 9.24 7.79 4.09
CA PRO A 21 8.59 8.33 5.28
C PRO A 21 7.15 8.79 5.00
N GLU A 22 6.94 9.56 3.93
CA GLU A 22 5.62 10.08 3.57
C GLU A 22 4.66 8.97 3.16
N ALA A 23 5.14 7.99 2.40
CA ALA A 23 4.37 6.81 2.02
C ALA A 23 3.91 6.01 3.26
N ILE A 24 4.81 5.76 4.21
CA ILE A 24 4.50 5.06 5.48
C ILE A 24 3.45 5.85 6.27
N GLU A 25 3.68 7.14 6.50
CA GLU A 25 2.77 8.00 7.28
C GLU A 25 1.38 8.07 6.63
N SER A 26 1.31 8.10 5.30
CA SER A 26 0.03 8.13 4.56
C SER A 26 -0.83 6.89 4.82
N ILE A 27 -0.22 5.73 5.08
CA ILE A 27 -0.92 4.50 5.48
C ILE A 27 -1.25 4.52 6.97
N LEU A 28 -0.30 4.89 7.83
CA LEU A 28 -0.50 4.85 9.29
C LEU A 28 -1.56 5.84 9.76
N SER A 29 -1.76 6.93 9.02
CA SER A 29 -2.75 8.00 9.26
C SER A 29 -4.09 7.77 8.56
N GLN A 30 -4.30 6.60 7.92
CA GLN A 30 -5.61 6.28 7.35
C GLN A 30 -6.70 6.27 8.43
N THR A 31 -7.86 6.79 8.06
CA THR A 31 -9.08 6.78 8.90
C THR A 31 -9.49 5.35 9.31
N HIS A 32 -9.18 4.35 8.47
CA HIS A 32 -9.32 2.92 8.82
C HIS A 32 -8.18 2.47 9.75
N ALA A 33 -8.31 2.70 11.05
CA ALA A 33 -7.21 2.46 12.00
C ALA A 33 -6.81 0.97 12.19
N ASN A 34 -7.74 0.03 11.99
CA ASN A 34 -7.48 -1.40 12.13
C ASN A 34 -6.75 -1.95 10.90
N LEU A 35 -5.44 -1.72 10.85
CA LEU A 35 -4.58 -2.17 9.77
C LEU A 35 -3.28 -2.79 10.28
N GLU A 36 -2.61 -3.50 9.38
CA GLU A 36 -1.17 -3.74 9.45
C GLU A 36 -0.52 -3.20 8.18
N LEU A 37 0.73 -2.75 8.30
CA LEU A 37 1.56 -2.32 7.18
C LEU A 37 2.75 -3.27 7.07
N ILE A 38 2.79 -4.05 5.99
CA ILE A 38 3.86 -4.98 5.69
C ILE A 38 4.77 -4.32 4.67
N ILE A 39 6.00 -4.01 5.07
CA ILE A 39 6.98 -3.33 4.23
C ILE A 39 8.08 -4.31 3.86
N ILE A 40 8.30 -4.52 2.58
CA ILE A 40 9.36 -5.39 2.06
C ILE A 40 10.43 -4.52 1.44
N ASP A 41 11.57 -4.41 2.11
CA ASP A 41 12.76 -3.79 1.55
C ASP A 41 13.52 -4.79 0.68
N ASP A 42 13.63 -4.47 -0.61
CA ASP A 42 14.16 -5.36 -1.63
C ASP A 42 15.67 -5.23 -1.80
N CYS A 43 16.40 -5.25 -0.66
CA CYS A 43 17.84 -5.05 -0.58
C CYS A 43 18.30 -3.64 -1.00
N SER A 44 17.69 -2.60 -0.41
CA SER A 44 18.05 -1.20 -0.71
C SER A 44 19.41 -0.80 -0.15
N THR A 45 20.05 0.18 -0.81
CA THR A 45 21.38 0.72 -0.46
C THR A 45 21.36 2.18 -0.04
N ASP A 46 20.19 2.79 0.03
CA ASP A 46 19.98 4.24 0.20
C ASP A 46 19.56 4.65 1.63
N GLY A 47 19.64 3.72 2.59
CA GLY A 47 19.21 3.95 3.97
C GLY A 47 17.75 3.58 4.26
N SER A 48 16.99 3.11 3.27
CA SER A 48 15.60 2.63 3.45
C SER A 48 15.45 1.67 4.63
N LYS A 49 16.39 0.72 4.79
CA LYS A 49 16.39 -0.22 5.90
C LYS A 49 16.32 0.46 7.28
N LYS A 50 17.14 1.50 7.51
CA LYS A 50 17.17 2.22 8.78
C LYS A 50 15.87 2.99 9.03
N ILE A 51 15.28 3.55 7.97
CA ILE A 51 13.99 4.24 8.04
C ILE A 51 12.91 3.26 8.48
N ILE A 52 12.82 2.11 7.80
CA ILE A 52 11.84 1.05 8.09
C ILE A 52 12.00 0.54 9.52
N GLU A 53 13.22 0.24 9.97
CA GLU A 53 13.50 -0.22 11.34
C GLU A 53 13.09 0.84 12.38
N SER A 54 13.39 2.12 12.13
CA SER A 54 12.98 3.24 12.99
C SER A 54 11.46 3.32 13.13
N TYR A 55 10.73 3.23 12.02
CA TYR A 55 9.27 3.22 12.03
C TYR A 55 8.69 2.00 12.75
N ALA A 56 9.19 0.80 12.44
CA ALA A 56 8.74 -0.43 13.09
C ALA A 56 9.00 -0.46 14.59
N SER A 57 10.04 0.23 15.07
CA SER A 57 10.29 0.36 16.51
C SER A 57 9.28 1.25 17.25
N LYS A 58 8.59 2.14 16.52
CA LYS A 58 7.63 3.12 17.07
C LYS A 58 6.17 2.69 16.92
N ASP A 59 5.84 1.91 15.90
CA ASP A 59 4.47 1.49 15.60
C ASP A 59 4.37 -0.03 15.41
N CYS A 60 3.62 -0.70 16.29
CA CYS A 60 3.46 -2.14 16.30
C CYS A 60 2.61 -2.68 15.13
N ARG A 61 2.01 -1.81 14.32
CA ARG A 61 1.28 -2.19 13.11
C ARG A 61 2.23 -2.49 11.94
N ILE A 62 3.52 -2.17 12.04
CA ILE A 62 4.50 -2.32 10.97
C ILE A 62 5.23 -3.66 11.07
N TYR A 63 5.26 -4.39 9.95
CA TYR A 63 5.90 -5.68 9.81
C TYR A 63 6.97 -5.60 8.72
N PRO A 64 8.23 -5.33 9.08
CA PRO A 64 9.30 -5.20 8.10
C PRO A 64 9.82 -6.57 7.65
N ILE A 65 10.11 -6.70 6.36
CA ILE A 65 10.79 -7.84 5.73
C ILE A 65 11.97 -7.29 4.92
N PHE A 66 13.15 -7.87 5.10
CA PHE A 66 14.35 -7.47 4.36
C PHE A 66 14.80 -8.61 3.45
N ASN A 67 14.85 -8.35 2.15
CA ASN A 67 15.39 -9.31 1.20
C ASN A 67 16.92 -9.26 1.19
N ASN A 68 17.55 -10.42 1.00
CA ASN A 68 19.02 -10.51 0.90
C ASN A 68 19.57 -10.13 -0.49
N LYS A 69 18.69 -9.98 -1.48
CA LYS A 69 18.98 -9.56 -2.84
C LYS A 69 17.73 -8.91 -3.43
N ASN A 70 17.89 -8.10 -4.47
CA ASN A 70 16.77 -7.55 -5.21
C ASN A 70 16.05 -8.66 -6.00
N GLU A 71 14.79 -8.91 -5.68
CA GLU A 71 13.93 -9.92 -6.32
C GLU A 71 12.78 -9.30 -7.14
N GLY A 72 12.70 -7.98 -7.15
CA GLY A 72 11.70 -7.20 -7.84
C GLY A 72 10.36 -7.07 -7.08
N PRO A 73 9.54 -6.05 -7.41
CA PRO A 73 8.29 -5.76 -6.73
C PRO A 73 7.30 -6.94 -6.66
N PRO A 74 7.08 -7.76 -7.71
CA PRO A 74 6.14 -8.88 -7.64
C PRO A 74 6.53 -9.92 -6.59
N VAL A 75 7.82 -10.29 -6.51
CA VAL A 75 8.31 -11.27 -5.54
C VAL A 75 8.21 -10.70 -4.12
N SER A 76 8.61 -9.43 -3.95
CA SER A 76 8.51 -8.72 -2.67
C SER A 76 7.06 -8.63 -2.17
N ARG A 77 6.11 -8.22 -3.03
CA ARG A 77 4.68 -8.19 -2.67
C ARG A 77 4.13 -9.58 -2.35
N ASN A 78 4.56 -10.62 -3.07
CA ASN A 78 4.16 -12.01 -2.78
C ASN A 78 4.63 -12.50 -1.39
N LYS A 79 5.79 -12.04 -0.91
CA LYS A 79 6.22 -12.31 0.48
C LYS A 79 5.28 -11.67 1.49
N GLY A 80 4.89 -10.42 1.25
CA GLY A 80 3.89 -9.72 2.07
C GLY A 80 2.55 -10.44 2.10
N LEU A 81 2.06 -10.88 0.93
CA LEU A 81 0.79 -11.60 0.81
C LEU A 81 0.74 -12.89 1.64
N LYS A 82 1.87 -13.59 1.80
CA LYS A 82 1.95 -14.83 2.57
C LYS A 82 1.76 -14.63 4.07
N ILE A 83 2.13 -13.46 4.60
CA ILE A 83 2.02 -13.16 6.04
C ILE A 83 0.83 -12.28 6.39
N ALA A 84 0.17 -11.70 5.38
CA ALA A 84 -0.99 -10.83 5.56
C ALA A 84 -2.14 -11.54 6.30
N SER A 85 -2.64 -10.88 7.35
CA SER A 85 -3.69 -11.37 8.25
C SER A 85 -5.04 -10.67 8.07
N GLY A 86 -5.08 -9.60 7.28
CA GLY A 86 -6.27 -8.81 6.98
C GLY A 86 -7.31 -9.55 6.14
N LYS A 87 -8.57 -9.11 6.25
CA LYS A 87 -9.65 -9.54 5.36
C LYS A 87 -9.37 -9.08 3.94
N TYR A 88 -8.95 -7.82 3.78
CA TYR A 88 -8.59 -7.21 2.51
C TYR A 88 -7.11 -6.86 2.44
N ILE A 89 -6.58 -6.87 1.22
CA ILE A 89 -5.23 -6.44 0.90
C ILE A 89 -5.30 -5.10 0.17
N ALA A 90 -4.49 -4.15 0.62
CA ALA A 90 -4.26 -2.90 -0.08
C ALA A 90 -2.80 -2.85 -0.56
N ILE A 91 -2.56 -2.48 -1.81
CA ILE A 91 -1.21 -2.25 -2.34
C ILE A 91 -0.98 -0.74 -2.43
N LEU A 92 0.19 -0.29 -1.99
CA LEU A 92 0.71 1.07 -2.17
C LEU A 92 2.21 0.99 -2.45
N ASP A 93 2.68 1.77 -3.41
CA ASP A 93 4.12 1.87 -3.71
C ASP A 93 4.83 2.78 -2.70
N SER A 94 6.12 2.53 -2.49
CA SER A 94 6.92 3.23 -1.46
C SER A 94 7.22 4.69 -1.79
N ASP A 95 6.85 5.14 -2.98
CA ASP A 95 6.95 6.52 -3.47
C ASP A 95 5.58 7.16 -3.78
N ASP A 96 4.49 6.52 -3.33
CA ASP A 96 3.13 7.05 -3.45
C ASP A 96 2.53 7.45 -2.09
N ILE A 97 1.60 8.39 -2.12
CA ILE A 97 0.84 8.85 -0.95
C ILE A 97 -0.61 8.38 -1.04
N ALA A 98 -1.09 7.67 -0.01
CA ALA A 98 -2.50 7.33 0.11
C ALA A 98 -3.33 8.49 0.68
N LEU A 99 -4.41 8.89 0.00
CA LEU A 99 -5.36 9.86 0.55
C LEU A 99 -5.97 9.35 1.87
N PRO A 100 -6.21 10.20 2.90
CA PRO A 100 -6.51 9.77 4.27
C PRO A 100 -7.75 8.87 4.46
N ARG A 101 -8.68 8.90 3.51
CA ARG A 101 -9.94 8.15 3.54
C ARG A 101 -9.97 6.95 2.60
N ARG A 102 -8.88 6.66 1.89
CA ARG A 102 -8.83 5.62 0.86
C ARG A 102 -9.27 4.26 1.41
N LEU A 103 -8.63 3.79 2.50
CA LEU A 103 -8.90 2.46 3.02
C LEU A 103 -10.34 2.32 3.54
N ASP A 104 -10.84 3.32 4.27
CA ASP A 104 -12.21 3.35 4.79
C ASP A 104 -13.25 3.28 3.67
N ILE A 105 -13.06 4.08 2.62
CA ILE A 105 -13.98 4.12 1.48
C ILE A 105 -14.00 2.77 0.76
N GLN A 106 -12.81 2.21 0.47
CA GLN A 106 -12.66 0.95 -0.26
C GLN A 106 -13.18 -0.25 0.56
N TYR A 107 -12.86 -0.30 1.86
CA TYR A 107 -13.34 -1.32 2.78
C TYR A 107 -14.87 -1.34 2.83
N ASN A 108 -15.48 -0.17 3.10
CA ASN A 108 -16.93 -0.07 3.23
C ASN A 108 -17.67 -0.39 1.92
N PHE A 109 -17.07 -0.07 0.78
CA PHE A 109 -17.61 -0.47 -0.52
C PHE A 109 -17.65 -2.00 -0.66
N LEU A 110 -16.53 -2.69 -0.43
CA LEU A 110 -16.47 -4.15 -0.55
C LEU A 110 -17.34 -4.88 0.48
N GLU A 111 -17.51 -4.34 1.69
CA GLU A 111 -18.45 -4.91 2.67
C GLU A 111 -19.91 -4.80 2.21
N LYS A 112 -20.28 -3.70 1.55
CA LYS A 112 -21.65 -3.47 1.07
C LYS A 112 -21.96 -4.21 -0.23
N HIS A 113 -20.92 -4.55 -1.00
CA HIS A 113 -21.03 -5.12 -2.32
C HIS A 113 -20.17 -6.40 -2.43
N PRO A 114 -20.60 -7.51 -1.78
CA PRO A 114 -19.84 -8.76 -1.74
C PRO A 114 -19.66 -9.44 -3.10
N GLU A 115 -20.37 -9.00 -4.14
CA GLU A 115 -20.20 -9.43 -5.52
C GLU A 115 -18.88 -8.94 -6.16
N PHE A 116 -18.25 -7.89 -5.61
CA PHE A 116 -16.97 -7.40 -6.10
C PHE A 116 -15.80 -8.03 -5.34
N PHE A 117 -14.82 -8.50 -6.10
CA PHE A 117 -13.58 -9.04 -5.55
C PHE A 117 -12.49 -7.96 -5.36
N LEU A 118 -12.53 -6.88 -6.13
CA LEU A 118 -11.51 -5.84 -6.16
C LEU A 118 -12.13 -4.47 -6.38
N VAL A 119 -11.57 -3.46 -5.74
CA VAL A 119 -11.91 -2.05 -5.93
C VAL A 119 -10.63 -1.23 -6.12
N GLY A 120 -10.68 -0.27 -7.04
CA GLY A 120 -9.60 0.69 -7.29
C GLY A 120 -10.14 2.13 -7.25
N GLY A 121 -9.23 3.09 -7.29
CA GLY A 121 -9.56 4.52 -7.34
C GLY A 121 -8.84 5.22 -8.48
N GLY A 122 -9.17 6.49 -8.68
CA GLY A 122 -8.32 7.39 -9.44
C GLY A 122 -7.01 7.69 -8.71
N ALA A 123 -6.10 8.36 -9.40
CA ALA A 123 -4.83 8.83 -8.85
C ALA A 123 -4.64 10.31 -9.18
N ILE A 124 -3.84 11.00 -8.37
CA ILE A 124 -3.37 12.34 -8.65
C ILE A 124 -1.87 12.21 -8.91
N ASP A 125 -1.44 12.55 -10.12
CA ASP A 125 -0.02 12.59 -10.45
C ASP A 125 0.55 13.85 -9.81
N ILE A 126 1.60 13.71 -9.02
CA ILE A 126 2.34 14.79 -8.39
C ILE A 126 3.77 14.81 -8.91
N ASN A 127 4.42 15.98 -8.92
CA ASN A 127 5.85 16.09 -9.22
C ASN A 127 6.70 15.82 -7.97
N GLU A 128 8.02 15.88 -8.11
CA GLU A 128 8.99 15.70 -7.02
C GLU A 128 8.86 16.76 -5.89
N ASP A 129 8.24 17.91 -6.17
CA ASP A 129 7.91 18.94 -5.15
C ASP A 129 6.55 18.70 -4.47
N GLY A 130 5.87 17.58 -4.76
CA GLY A 130 4.53 17.28 -4.26
C GLY A 130 3.40 18.10 -4.91
N LYS A 131 3.67 18.84 -6.00
CA LYS A 131 2.66 19.62 -6.71
C LYS A 131 1.86 18.75 -7.67
N GLU A 132 0.54 18.88 -7.62
CA GLU A 132 -0.37 18.19 -8.54
C GLU A 132 -0.12 18.61 -9.99
N ILE A 133 0.04 17.61 -10.86
CA ILE A 133 0.21 17.77 -12.31
C ILE A 133 -1.08 17.38 -13.03
N ARG A 134 -1.70 16.27 -12.62
CA ARG A 134 -2.83 15.68 -13.34
C ARG A 134 -3.71 14.86 -12.42
N VAL A 135 -5.02 14.93 -12.63
CA VAL A 135 -6.00 14.05 -11.97
C VAL A 135 -6.42 12.95 -12.95
N ASN A 136 -6.07 11.70 -12.64
CA ASN A 136 -6.49 10.52 -13.37
C ASN A 136 -7.75 9.93 -12.74
N ARG A 137 -8.89 10.10 -13.40
CA ARG A 137 -10.15 9.50 -12.96
C ARG A 137 -10.45 8.24 -13.78
N PRO A 138 -10.94 7.16 -13.16
CA PRO A 138 -11.49 6.04 -13.92
C PRO A 138 -12.61 6.58 -14.82
N ILE A 139 -12.68 6.09 -16.06
CA ILE A 139 -13.76 6.44 -16.98
C ILE A 139 -15.07 5.88 -16.39
N ALA A 140 -16.07 6.75 -16.21
CA ALA A 140 -17.32 6.42 -15.52
C ALA A 140 -18.26 5.47 -16.29
N ASN A 141 -17.91 5.10 -17.53
CA ASN A 141 -18.73 4.23 -18.36
C ASN A 141 -18.29 2.78 -18.19
N GLU A 142 -19.25 1.85 -18.14
CA GLU A 142 -18.99 0.40 -18.22
C GLU A 142 -18.32 0.05 -19.55
N ILE A 143 -16.99 0.12 -19.58
CA ILE A 143 -16.22 -0.45 -20.68
C ILE A 143 -16.09 -1.94 -20.36
N LYS A 144 -16.87 -2.77 -21.06
CA LYS A 144 -16.68 -4.21 -21.02
C LYS A 144 -15.24 -4.50 -21.46
N LEU A 145 -14.43 -5.03 -20.54
CA LEU A 145 -13.12 -5.59 -20.87
C LEU A 145 -13.32 -6.60 -22.01
N ARG A 146 -12.54 -6.48 -23.09
CA ARG A 146 -12.43 -7.55 -24.08
C ARG A 146 -12.00 -8.80 -23.32
N LYS A 147 -12.88 -9.80 -23.25
CA LYS A 147 -12.50 -11.16 -22.87
C LYS A 147 -11.57 -11.67 -23.98
N SER A 148 -10.28 -11.79 -23.69
CA SER A 148 -9.32 -12.55 -24.50
C SER A 148 -9.49 -14.04 -24.26
#